data_AF-A0AAU7Q5A8-F1
#
_entry.id   AF-A0AAU7Q5A8-F1
#
_cell.length_a   1.000
_cell.length_b   1.000
_cell.length_c   1.000
_cell.angle_alpha   90.00
_cell.angle_beta   90.00
_cell.angle_gamma   90.00
#
_symmetry.space_group_name_H-M   'P 1'
#
loop_
_entity.id
_entity.type
_entity.pdbx_description
1 polymer ?
#
loop_
_entity_poly.entity_id
_entity_poly.type
_entity_poly.pdbx_seq_one_letter_code
_entity_poly.pdbx_strand_id
1 'polypeptide(L)'
;MGWERKRGKLHELNRLLRGAADTGFIDGSRVPEGVRYVITLDADTRLPRNTALQLVGKMAHPLNRPKFDILGKRIVSGYGILQPRVTPSLPLGAEGSIYQRVFSGPGGLDPYASAVSDVYQDLFGEGSYTGKGIYDVDAFEAALKDRIPPQYAP
;
A
#
# COMPACT_ATOMS: atom_id res chain seq x y z
N MET A 1 18.04 -16.87 -5.14
CA MET A 1 16.71 -17.50 -5.21
C MET A 1 15.69 -16.52 -4.67
N GLY A 2 14.55 -16.35 -5.35
CA GLY A 2 13.70 -15.17 -5.26
C GLY A 2 13.01 -14.99 -3.92
N TRP A 3 13.67 -14.28 -3.00
CA TRP A 3 13.03 -13.47 -1.96
C TRP A 3 11.76 -12.86 -2.55
N GLU A 4 10.59 -13.09 -1.94
CA GLU A 4 9.29 -12.69 -2.50
C GLU A 4 9.39 -11.29 -3.12
N ARG A 5 9.39 -11.25 -4.47
CA ARG A 5 10.01 -10.14 -5.22
C ARG A 5 9.50 -8.76 -4.82
N LYS A 6 8.24 -8.68 -4.36
CA LYS A 6 7.59 -7.46 -3.91
C LYS A 6 7.68 -7.26 -2.40
N ARG A 7 7.18 -8.21 -1.59
CA ARG A 7 7.21 -8.13 -0.11
C ARG A 7 8.62 -7.90 0.41
N GLY A 8 9.55 -8.66 -0.13
CA GLY A 8 10.92 -8.65 0.30
C GLY A 8 11.64 -7.32 0.08
N LYS A 9 11.37 -6.66 -1.05
CA LYS A 9 11.86 -5.30 -1.33
C LYS A 9 11.25 -4.26 -0.38
N LEU A 10 9.96 -4.41 -0.05
CA LEU A 10 9.30 -3.52 0.91
C LEU A 10 9.87 -3.70 2.32
N HIS A 11 10.18 -4.93 2.72
CA HIS A 11 10.82 -5.19 4.01
C HIS A 11 12.21 -4.55 4.09
N GLU A 12 13.06 -4.74 3.06
CA GLU A 12 14.37 -4.06 3.01
C GLU A 12 14.23 -2.54 3.00
N LEU A 13 13.24 -1.99 2.28
CA LEU A 13 12.96 -0.56 2.29
C LEU A 13 12.57 -0.07 3.69
N ASN A 14 11.68 -0.78 4.38
CA ASN A 14 11.24 -0.42 5.73
C ASN A 14 12.42 -0.47 6.72
N ARG A 15 13.31 -1.48 6.60
CA ARG A 15 14.55 -1.53 7.36
C ARG A 15 15.44 -0.32 7.10
N LEU A 16 15.62 0.07 5.84
CA LEU A 16 16.37 1.27 5.45
C LEU A 16 15.75 2.54 6.06
N LEU A 17 14.42 2.69 5.99
CA LEU A 17 13.67 3.79 6.60
C LEU A 17 13.73 3.82 8.14
N ARG A 18 14.24 2.74 8.76
CA ARG A 18 14.50 2.63 10.20
C ARG A 18 16.00 2.59 10.52
N GLY A 19 16.85 2.92 9.55
CA GLY A 19 18.28 3.13 9.74
C GLY A 19 19.16 1.89 9.52
N ALA A 20 18.63 0.80 8.98
CA ALA A 20 19.45 -0.35 8.60
C ALA A 20 20.46 0.04 7.51
N ALA A 21 21.73 -0.31 7.72
CA ALA A 21 22.83 -0.06 6.78
C ALA A 21 23.12 -1.26 5.87
N ASP A 22 22.51 -2.42 6.16
CA ASP A 22 22.72 -3.71 5.50
C ASP A 22 21.56 -4.07 4.57
N THR A 23 21.21 -3.16 3.66
CA THR A 23 20.13 -3.37 2.67
C THR A 23 20.71 -3.39 1.25
N GLY A 24 19.99 -3.99 0.30
CA GLY A 24 20.40 -4.04 -1.12
C GLY A 24 20.20 -2.73 -1.88
N PHE A 25 19.79 -1.63 -1.23
CA PHE A 25 19.62 -0.32 -1.86
C PHE A 25 20.98 0.37 -2.05
N ILE A 26 21.36 0.57 -3.32
CA ILE A 26 22.75 0.91 -3.71
C ILE A 26 22.99 2.44 -3.76
N ASP A 27 21.98 3.28 -3.60
CA ASP A 27 22.13 4.74 -3.79
C ASP A 27 21.92 5.55 -2.51
N GLY A 28 23.00 6.20 -2.07
CA GLY A 28 23.23 6.80 -0.75
C GLY A 28 22.64 8.19 -0.52
N SER A 29 21.42 8.46 -0.97
CA SER A 29 20.68 9.62 -0.44
C SER A 29 20.12 9.26 0.94
N ARG A 30 20.51 10.02 1.97
CA ARG A 30 19.94 9.89 3.33
C ARG A 30 18.41 9.96 3.21
N VAL A 31 17.74 8.84 3.46
CA VAL A 31 16.28 8.80 3.46
C VAL A 31 15.74 9.77 4.51
N PRO A 32 14.59 10.44 4.25
CA PRO A 32 14.00 11.34 5.23
C PRO A 32 13.75 10.62 6.55
N GLU A 33 14.09 11.28 7.66
CA GLU A 33 13.79 10.76 8.99
C GLU A 33 12.28 10.87 9.27
N GLY A 34 11.76 9.97 10.10
CA GLY A 34 10.37 10.01 10.54
C GLY A 34 9.34 9.65 9.46
N VAL A 35 9.73 8.96 8.39
CA VAL A 35 8.77 8.43 7.41
C VAL A 35 7.83 7.45 8.09
N ARG A 36 6.57 7.86 8.20
CA ARG A 36 5.50 7.07 8.80
C ARG A 36 4.73 6.22 7.79
N TYR A 37 4.52 6.76 6.60
CA TYR A 37 3.73 6.11 5.55
C TYR A 37 4.54 5.94 4.27
N VAL A 38 4.33 4.80 3.61
CA VAL A 38 4.87 4.51 2.27
C VAL A 38 3.72 4.27 1.31
N ILE A 39 3.78 4.90 0.13
CA ILE A 39 2.85 4.67 -0.97
C ILE A 39 3.56 3.81 -2.03
N THR A 40 2.98 2.68 -2.36
CA THR A 40 3.43 1.77 -3.42
C THR A 40 2.53 1.88 -4.63
N LEU A 41 3.16 2.05 -5.80
CA LEU A 41 2.50 2.17 -7.09
C LEU A 41 3.20 1.25 -8.08
N ASP A 42 2.47 0.73 -9.05
CA ASP A 42 3.10 0.15 -10.22
C ASP A 42 3.57 1.29 -11.15
N ALA A 43 4.54 1.00 -12.02
CA ALA A 43 5.14 1.99 -12.91
C ALA A 43 4.14 2.64 -13.89
N ASP A 44 3.04 1.94 -14.18
CA ASP A 44 1.95 2.39 -15.06
C ASP A 44 0.80 3.09 -14.29
N THR A 45 0.88 3.14 -12.95
CA THR A 45 -0.16 3.73 -12.11
C THR A 45 0.07 5.23 -11.95
N ARG A 46 -0.83 6.05 -12.50
CA ARG A 46 -0.81 7.49 -12.27
C ARG A 46 -1.40 7.82 -10.91
N LEU A 47 -0.70 8.67 -10.14
CA LEU A 47 -1.19 9.23 -8.89
C LEU A 47 -1.72 10.65 -9.15
N PRO A 48 -3.05 10.87 -9.15
CA PRO A 48 -3.60 12.20 -9.36
C PRO A 48 -3.14 13.19 -8.29
N ARG A 49 -3.24 14.49 -8.61
CA ARG A 49 -2.92 15.56 -7.66
C ARG A 49 -3.77 15.40 -6.39
N ASN A 50 -3.17 15.69 -5.24
CA ASN A 50 -3.79 15.56 -3.90
C ASN A 50 -4.11 14.14 -3.42
N THR A 51 -4.02 13.10 -4.27
CA THR A 51 -4.30 11.72 -3.84
C THR A 51 -3.38 11.28 -2.69
N ALA A 52 -2.09 11.61 -2.74
CA ALA A 52 -1.16 11.31 -1.64
C ALA A 52 -1.63 11.93 -0.32
N LEU A 53 -2.06 13.20 -0.34
CA LEU A 53 -2.55 13.91 0.84
C LEU A 53 -3.84 13.28 1.38
N GLN A 54 -4.77 12.91 0.50
CA GLN A 54 -6.00 12.22 0.89
C GLN A 54 -5.72 10.84 1.50
N LEU A 55 -4.82 10.07 0.91
CA LEU A 55 -4.40 8.77 1.43
C LEU A 55 -3.77 8.89 2.81
N VAL A 56 -2.82 9.83 2.98
CA VAL A 56 -2.21 10.13 4.28
C VAL A 56 -3.25 10.61 5.28
N GLY A 57 -4.16 11.50 4.87
CA GLY A 57 -5.25 11.99 5.73
C GLY A 57 -6.18 10.88 6.20
N LYS A 58 -6.55 9.95 5.31
CA LYS A 58 -7.33 8.76 5.68
C LYS A 58 -6.57 7.88 6.66
N MET A 59 -5.29 7.59 6.42
CA MET A 59 -4.47 6.78 7.34
C MET A 59 -4.24 7.46 8.70
N ALA A 60 -4.09 8.78 8.71
CA ALA A 60 -3.84 9.57 9.92
C ALA A 60 -5.10 9.83 10.75
N HIS A 61 -6.29 9.62 10.18
CA HIS A 61 -7.56 9.81 10.88
C HIS A 61 -7.61 8.97 12.16
N PRO A 62 -8.03 9.53 13.32
CA PRO A 62 -8.00 8.81 14.60
C PRO A 62 -8.70 7.45 14.60
N LEU A 63 -9.82 7.33 13.86
CA LEU A 63 -10.55 6.06 13.72
C LEU A 63 -9.80 5.00 12.90
N ASN A 64 -8.86 5.42 12.04
CA ASN A 64 -8.07 4.52 11.21
C ASN A 64 -6.71 4.21 11.82
N ARG A 65 -6.35 4.83 12.94
CA ARG A 65 -5.04 4.61 13.58
C ARG A 65 -4.91 3.14 14.00
N PRO A 66 -3.90 2.41 13.49
CA PRO A 66 -3.73 1.00 13.81
C PRO A 66 -3.43 0.80 15.30
N LYS A 67 -4.16 -0.11 15.95
CA LYS A 67 -3.81 -0.64 17.28
C LYS A 67 -3.34 -2.08 17.13
N PHE A 68 -2.07 -2.31 17.43
CA PHE A 68 -1.44 -3.62 17.37
C PHE A 68 -1.58 -4.35 18.72
N ASP A 69 -2.10 -5.57 18.68
CA ASP A 69 -2.07 -6.50 19.80
C ASP A 69 -0.76 -7.31 19.74
N ILE A 70 0.07 -7.12 20.78
CA ILE A 70 1.38 -7.76 20.90
C ILE A 70 1.24 -9.28 21.09
N LEU A 71 0.23 -9.73 21.84
CA LEU A 71 0.04 -11.15 22.14
C LEU A 71 -0.51 -11.89 20.92
N GLY A 72 -1.56 -11.34 20.30
CA GLY A 72 -2.15 -11.89 19.07
C GLY A 72 -1.32 -11.63 17.80
N LYS A 73 -0.27 -10.79 17.89
CA LYS A 73 0.59 -10.34 16.77
C LYS A 73 -0.22 -9.87 15.56
N ARG A 74 -1.23 -9.02 15.79
CA ARG A 74 -2.13 -8.53 14.73
C ARG A 74 -2.71 -7.16 15.06
N ILE A 75 -3.20 -6.47 14.04
CA ILE A 75 -4.01 -5.27 14.22
C ILE A 75 -5.41 -5.65 14.68
N VAL A 76 -5.89 -5.04 15.76
CA VAL A 76 -7.22 -5.32 16.36
C VAL A 76 -8.22 -4.19 16.16
N SER A 77 -7.76 -2.99 15.80
CA SER A 77 -8.60 -1.88 15.37
C SER A 77 -7.81 -0.87 14.53
N GLY A 78 -8.51 -0.08 13.72
CA GLY A 78 -7.89 0.77 12.71
C GLY A 78 -7.29 -0.04 11.55
N TYR A 79 -6.50 0.62 10.70
CA TYR A 79 -5.99 0.03 9.47
C TYR A 79 -4.50 0.34 9.29
N GLY A 80 -3.68 -0.70 9.14
CA GLY A 80 -2.24 -0.56 8.84
C GLY A 80 -1.95 -0.38 7.34
N ILE A 81 -2.91 -0.72 6.48
CA ILE A 81 -2.80 -0.66 5.02
C ILE A 81 -4.12 -0.12 4.47
N LEU A 82 -4.04 0.75 3.47
CA LEU A 82 -5.18 1.23 2.69
C LEU A 82 -4.88 1.03 1.20
N GLN A 83 -5.68 0.21 0.54
CA GLN A 83 -5.57 -0.05 -0.89
C GLN A 83 -6.73 0.63 -1.64
N PRO A 84 -6.48 1.78 -2.29
CA PRO A 84 -7.53 2.41 -3.07
C PRO A 84 -7.81 1.62 -4.34
N ARG A 85 -9.07 1.64 -4.79
CA ARG A 85 -9.44 1.05 -6.07
C ARG A 85 -8.74 1.80 -7.20
N VAL A 86 -8.00 1.06 -8.03
CA VAL A 86 -7.44 1.59 -9.27
C VAL A 86 -8.49 1.44 -10.37
N THR A 87 -8.90 2.56 -10.97
CA THR A 87 -9.78 2.55 -12.14
C THR A 87 -8.95 2.79 -13.40
N PRO A 88 -9.21 2.06 -14.51
CA PRO A 88 -8.58 2.37 -15.77
C PRO A 88 -8.97 3.79 -16.19
N SER A 89 -8.00 4.57 -16.63
CA SER A 89 -8.23 5.92 -17.14
C SER A 89 -9.06 5.84 -18.43
N LEU A 90 -10.07 6.71 -18.54
CA LEU A 90 -10.82 6.88 -19.79
C LEU A 90 -9.83 7.20 -20.93
N PRO A 91 -9.83 6.43 -22.04
CA PRO A 91 -8.99 6.75 -23.19
C PRO A 91 -9.37 8.13 -23.74
N LEU A 92 -8.38 9.02 -23.86
CA LEU A 92 -8.54 10.31 -24.52
C LEU A 92 -8.40 10.09 -26.03
N GLY A 93 -9.52 10.01 -26.76
CA GLY A 93 -9.53 9.92 -28.23
C GLY A 93 -10.24 8.68 -28.82
N ALA A 94 -10.11 8.48 -30.13
CA ALA A 94 -10.82 7.45 -30.90
C ALA A 94 -10.30 6.01 -30.71
N GLU A 95 -9.18 5.84 -29.99
CA GLU A 95 -8.42 4.57 -29.83
C GLU A 95 -8.94 3.65 -28.70
N GLY A 96 -10.05 4.00 -28.03
CA GLY A 96 -10.60 3.18 -26.94
C GLY A 96 -11.54 2.07 -27.42
N SER A 97 -11.31 0.81 -27.03
CA SER A 97 -12.26 -0.28 -27.32
C SER A 97 -13.61 -0.05 -26.62
N ILE A 98 -14.68 -0.68 -27.12
CA ILE A 98 -16.01 -0.62 -26.48
C ILE A 98 -15.92 -1.12 -25.03
N TYR A 99 -15.15 -2.18 -24.79
CA TYR A 99 -14.88 -2.69 -23.44
C TYR A 99 -14.25 -1.62 -22.54
N GLN A 100 -13.22 -0.93 -23.00
CA GLN A 100 -12.59 0.14 -22.23
C GLN A 100 -13.55 1.30 -21.95
N ARG A 101 -14.44 1.65 -22.88
CA ARG A 101 -15.44 2.72 -22.67
C ARG A 101 -16.50 2.37 -21.64
N VAL A 102 -16.90 1.09 -21.55
CA VAL A 102 -17.88 0.61 -20.57
C VAL A 102 -17.27 0.45 -19.16
N PHE A 103 -16.01 0.02 -19.07
CA PHE A 103 -15.36 -0.27 -17.79
C PHE A 103 -14.46 0.85 -17.24
N SER A 104 -14.20 1.91 -18.01
CA SER A 104 -13.50 3.12 -17.52
C SER A 104 -14.48 4.04 -16.79
N GLY A 105 -14.05 4.61 -15.67
CA GLY A 105 -14.81 5.65 -14.98
C GLY A 105 -14.80 6.97 -15.78
N PRO A 106 -15.79 7.86 -15.58
CA PRO A 106 -15.76 9.19 -16.20
C PRO A 106 -14.47 9.91 -15.82
N GLY A 107 -13.66 10.25 -16.82
CA GLY A 107 -12.44 11.01 -16.62
C GLY A 107 -12.76 12.34 -15.95
N GLY A 108 -12.16 12.60 -14.80
CA GLY A 108 -12.34 13.86 -14.07
C GLY A 108 -13.27 13.82 -12.86
N LEU A 109 -13.82 12.65 -12.48
CA LEU A 109 -14.49 12.48 -11.18
C LEU A 109 -13.60 11.70 -10.21
N ASP A 110 -13.51 12.25 -9.00
CA ASP A 110 -12.68 11.83 -7.88
C ASP A 110 -12.79 10.31 -7.62
N PRO A 111 -11.74 9.50 -7.93
CA PRO A 111 -11.72 8.07 -7.63
C PRO A 111 -11.81 7.76 -6.13
N TYR A 112 -11.75 8.78 -5.27
CA TYR A 112 -11.82 8.67 -3.82
C TYR A 112 -13.15 9.14 -3.21
N ALA A 113 -14.10 9.62 -4.03
CA ALA A 113 -15.42 10.05 -3.57
C ALA A 113 -16.43 8.90 -3.39
N SER A 114 -16.14 7.70 -3.90
CA SER A 114 -16.98 6.53 -3.64
C SER A 114 -16.37 5.66 -2.54
N ALA A 115 -17.08 5.56 -1.42
CA ALA A 115 -16.89 4.47 -0.48
C ALA A 115 -17.31 3.20 -1.23
N VAL A 116 -16.36 2.32 -1.52
CA VAL A 116 -16.63 1.00 -2.08
C VAL A 116 -15.88 0.02 -1.20
N SER A 117 -16.61 -0.96 -0.70
CA SER A 117 -16.03 -1.95 0.17
C SER A 117 -15.41 -3.10 -0.59
N ASP A 118 -14.32 -3.61 -0.02
CA ASP A 118 -13.76 -4.89 -0.42
C ASP A 118 -14.61 -5.97 0.25
N VAL A 119 -15.35 -6.74 -0.54
CA VAL A 119 -16.26 -7.80 -0.05
C VAL A 119 -15.54 -8.77 0.89
N TYR A 120 -14.24 -9.02 0.69
CA TYR A 120 -13.47 -9.89 1.58
C TYR A 120 -13.19 -9.22 2.93
N GLN A 121 -12.86 -7.93 2.91
CA GLN A 121 -12.68 -7.11 4.10
C GLN A 121 -13.98 -6.89 4.87
N ASP A 122 -15.10 -6.74 4.17
CA ASP A 122 -16.42 -6.57 4.79
C ASP A 122 -16.94 -7.86 5.42
N LEU A 123 -16.72 -8.99 4.75
CA LEU A 123 -17.29 -10.27 5.18
C LEU A 123 -16.45 -10.95 6.26
N PHE A 124 -15.11 -10.79 6.22
CA PHE A 124 -14.19 -11.49 7.12
C PHE A 124 -13.36 -10.55 8.00
N GLY A 125 -13.38 -9.24 7.76
CA GLY A 125 -12.48 -8.30 8.44
C GLY A 125 -11.01 -8.47 8.01
N GLU A 126 -10.76 -9.19 6.91
CA GLU A 126 -9.43 -9.55 6.42
C GLU A 126 -9.23 -9.00 5.01
N GLY A 127 -8.00 -8.58 4.67
CA GLY A 127 -7.67 -8.02 3.36
C GLY A 127 -6.33 -8.55 2.87
N SER A 128 -6.18 -8.67 1.55
CA SER A 128 -4.95 -9.16 0.93
C SER A 128 -4.15 -8.03 0.31
N TYR A 129 -2.95 -7.79 0.83
CA TYR A 129 -2.07 -6.75 0.29
C TYR A 129 -1.27 -7.24 -0.92
N THR A 130 -1.67 -6.75 -2.09
CA THR A 130 -1.04 -7.06 -3.39
C THR A 130 0.15 -6.14 -3.72
N GLY A 131 0.59 -5.32 -2.76
CA GLY A 131 1.73 -4.43 -2.92
C GLY A 131 1.45 -3.10 -3.64
N LYS A 132 0.19 -2.68 -3.75
CA LYS A 132 -0.18 -1.32 -4.17
C LYS A 132 -1.01 -0.65 -3.09
N GLY A 133 -0.85 0.65 -2.87
CA GLY A 133 -1.61 1.42 -1.89
C GLY A 133 -0.69 2.16 -0.92
N ILE A 134 -1.22 2.55 0.24
CA ILE A 134 -0.46 3.20 1.31
C ILE A 134 -0.44 2.29 2.53
N TYR A 135 0.68 2.26 3.27
CA TYR A 135 0.77 1.54 4.54
C TYR A 135 1.54 2.34 5.59
N ASP A 136 1.21 2.10 6.87
CA ASP A 136 1.99 2.55 8.02
C ASP A 136 3.16 1.58 8.23
N VAL A 137 4.38 2.13 8.18
CA VAL A 137 5.62 1.34 8.15
C VAL A 137 5.73 0.43 9.37
N ASP A 138 5.45 0.96 10.56
CA ASP A 138 5.62 0.21 11.81
C ASP A 138 4.50 -0.82 11.99
N ALA A 139 3.27 -0.47 11.62
CA ALA A 139 2.16 -1.41 11.65
C ALA A 139 2.37 -2.59 10.68
N PHE A 140 2.90 -2.31 9.49
CA PHE A 140 3.22 -3.31 8.47
C PHE A 140 4.29 -4.29 8.97
N GLU A 141 5.41 -3.75 9.47
CA GLU A 141 6.50 -4.58 10.00
C GLU A 141 6.07 -5.37 11.23
N ALA A 142 5.34 -4.76 12.17
CA ALA A 142 4.84 -5.46 13.36
C ALA A 142 3.92 -6.63 13.00
N ALA A 143 3.05 -6.46 12.01
CA ALA A 143 2.13 -7.51 11.56
C ALA A 143 2.81 -8.66 10.81
N LEU A 144 3.97 -8.44 10.18
CA LEU A 144 4.69 -9.47 9.44
C LEU A 144 5.82 -10.13 10.24
N LYS A 145 6.31 -9.46 11.28
CA LYS A 145 7.41 -9.95 12.11
C LYS A 145 7.13 -11.37 12.63
N ASP A 146 8.04 -12.29 12.33
CA ASP A 146 8.00 -13.71 12.72
C ASP A 146 6.76 -14.49 12.23
N ARG A 147 5.96 -13.93 11.32
CA ARG A 147 4.74 -14.59 10.78
C ARG A 147 5.01 -15.38 9.51
N ILE A 148 6.07 -15.02 8.79
CA ILE A 148 6.47 -15.70 7.56
C ILE A 148 7.87 -16.27 7.80
N PRO A 149 8.08 -17.59 7.63
CA PRO A 149 9.40 -18.18 7.77
C PRO A 149 10.41 -17.49 6.85
N PRO A 150 11.67 -17.27 7.29
CA PRO A 150 12.73 -16.89 6.37
C PRO A 150 12.87 -18.00 5.33
N GLN A 151 12.50 -17.71 4.09
CA GLN A 151 12.78 -18.61 2.97
C GLN A 151 14.29 -18.51 2.76
N TYR A 152 15.00 -19.61 3.05
CA TYR A 152 16.45 -19.81 2.91
C TYR A 152 17.16 -18.73 2.07
N ALA A 153 17.97 -17.91 2.74
CA ALA A 153 19.01 -17.15 2.06
C ALA A 153 20.09 -18.15 1.59
N PRO A 154 20.56 -18.09 0.34
CA PRO A 154 21.79 -18.79 -0.04
C PRO A 154 22.99 -18.26 0.74
#